data_AF-A0A0S3ITX9-F1
#
_entry.id   AF-A0A0S3ITX9-F1
#
_cell.length_a   1.000
_cell.length_b   1.000
_cell.length_c   1.000
_cell.angle_alpha   90.00
_cell.angle_beta   90.00
_cell.angle_gamma   90.00
#
_symmetry.space_group_name_H-M   'P 1'
#
loop_
_entity.id
_entity.type
_entity.pdbx_description
1 polymer ?
#
loop_
_entity_poly.entity_id
_entity_poly.type
_entity_poly.pdbx_seq_one_letter_code
_entity_poly.pdbx_strand_id
1 'polypeptide(L)'
;MVLGSSISSNQMYVQPAVGAATRVQPAVATSSQMRAAMDGQVYAEVPQNDFEVPTYQFQAPAAANTGFAAMLLAPVAAVAGFFAWKKGQADQQAANYRAVADPVGVQTYGSELVFAMNATTGEKYKGKSSVKAAISGFGRIGRNVLRCWHGRNPKPFDIVAINAGSMSPEQAAHLLKYDSVLGTFDADVQYGDDWISVDGKKMKVLSTRDPAQAPWKTLGVEVVIEGTGAFNSLEGSSKHLEAGAKKVVITAPGKNCPTYVCGVNDDQYNPATDNVVSNASCTTNGMAGVCKVLDESFGVQYGTMTTTHSYTGDQMILDGRHSDLRRARAGAVNIVPTSTGAAKAVALVLPSLKGKLNGIALRVPTPNVSIVDLVVRVANKTSKEAVNAALKAAADGPLKGILSYTELPLVSSDFRQTDQSATVDGPLTMVMGEDMVKVVMWYDNEWGYSQRVVDLTAVVAAKL
;
A
#
# COMPACT_ATOMS: atom_id res chain seq x y z
N MET A 1 53.83 -36.38 37.30
CA MET A 1 54.82 -35.70 36.42
C MET A 1 54.22 -34.38 35.99
N VAL A 2 54.74 -33.27 36.55
CA VAL A 2 55.01 -31.93 35.95
C VAL A 2 54.09 -31.50 34.79
N LEU A 3 53.14 -30.56 34.99
CA LEU A 3 53.26 -29.08 34.87
C LEU A 3 53.63 -28.56 33.46
N GLY A 4 52.89 -27.58 32.94
CA GLY A 4 53.36 -26.77 31.81
C GLY A 4 52.32 -25.97 31.03
N SER A 5 51.83 -24.87 31.61
CA SER A 5 51.18 -23.74 30.93
C SER A 5 52.17 -22.93 30.08
N SER A 6 51.76 -22.37 28.93
CA SER A 6 52.21 -21.04 28.50
C SER A 6 51.35 -20.43 27.39
N ILE A 7 50.94 -19.18 27.62
CA ILE A 7 50.35 -18.21 26.69
C ILE A 7 51.49 -17.32 26.12
N SER A 8 51.21 -16.67 24.97
CA SER A 8 51.91 -15.54 24.30
C SER A 8 52.95 -15.97 23.24
N SER A 9 53.12 -15.33 22.07
CA SER A 9 52.65 -14.06 21.49
C SER A 9 52.93 -14.04 19.98
N ASN A 10 52.13 -13.29 19.21
CA ASN A 10 52.44 -12.62 17.93
C ASN A 10 53.20 -13.37 16.81
N GLN A 11 52.48 -13.76 15.76
CA GLN A 11 52.84 -13.40 14.37
C GLN A 11 51.59 -13.35 13.47
N MET A 12 51.19 -12.14 13.07
CA MET A 12 50.27 -11.94 11.94
C MET A 12 50.99 -12.30 10.65
N TYR A 13 50.51 -13.33 9.95
CA TYR A 13 50.88 -13.57 8.55
C TYR A 13 49.91 -12.80 7.65
N VAL A 14 50.39 -11.69 7.09
CA VAL A 14 49.74 -10.97 5.98
C VAL A 14 50.00 -11.76 4.71
N GLN A 15 48.95 -12.33 4.09
CA GLN A 15 49.05 -12.86 2.73
C GLN A 15 48.86 -11.74 1.69
N PRO A 16 49.67 -11.72 0.62
CA PRO A 16 49.58 -10.69 -0.41
C PRO A 16 48.34 -10.85 -1.29
N ALA A 17 47.75 -9.72 -1.66
CA ALA A 17 46.61 -9.60 -2.56
C ALA A 17 46.87 -10.28 -3.91
N VAL A 18 46.02 -11.23 -4.29
CA VAL A 18 45.98 -11.79 -5.64
C VAL A 18 44.90 -11.04 -6.43
N GLY A 19 45.35 -10.22 -7.39
CA GLY A 19 44.48 -9.51 -8.31
C GLY A 19 43.76 -10.48 -9.25
N ALA A 20 42.43 -10.48 -9.22
CA ALA A 20 41.60 -11.16 -10.20
C ALA A 20 41.36 -10.23 -11.39
N ALA A 21 42.17 -10.38 -12.44
CA ALA A 21 41.91 -9.80 -13.75
C ALA A 21 40.93 -10.71 -14.52
N THR A 22 39.66 -10.30 -14.63
CA THR A 22 38.70 -10.97 -15.51
C THR A 22 38.95 -10.50 -16.96
N ARG A 23 39.65 -11.32 -17.76
CA ARG A 23 39.67 -11.19 -19.22
C ARG A 23 38.56 -12.06 -19.81
N VAL A 24 37.58 -11.43 -20.45
CA VAL A 24 36.60 -12.10 -21.32
C VAL A 24 37.22 -12.22 -22.71
N GLN A 25 37.43 -13.45 -23.19
CA GLN A 25 37.70 -13.72 -24.61
C GLN A 25 36.37 -13.89 -25.35
N PRO A 26 36.18 -13.27 -26.53
CA PRO A 26 35.02 -13.54 -27.37
C PRO A 26 35.26 -14.79 -28.22
N ALA A 27 34.38 -15.78 -28.11
CA ALA A 27 34.31 -16.89 -29.05
C ALA A 27 33.50 -16.44 -30.28
N VAL A 28 34.19 -16.25 -31.41
CA VAL A 28 33.57 -16.15 -32.74
C VAL A 28 33.84 -17.48 -33.45
N ALA A 29 32.76 -18.22 -33.74
CA ALA A 29 32.74 -19.24 -34.78
C ALA A 29 31.72 -18.82 -35.84
N THR A 30 32.23 -18.67 -37.06
CA THR A 30 31.61 -18.29 -38.33
C THR A 30 30.59 -19.35 -38.80
N SER A 31 29.33 -18.98 -39.09
CA SER A 31 28.75 -18.49 -40.36
C SER A 31 28.15 -19.58 -41.27
N SER A 32 26.86 -19.44 -41.58
CA SER A 32 26.28 -19.58 -42.93
C SER A 32 24.76 -19.43 -42.90
N GLN A 33 24.27 -18.19 -42.85
CA GLN A 33 23.07 -17.76 -43.58
C GLN A 33 22.91 -16.25 -43.41
N MET A 34 22.64 -15.58 -44.53
CA MET A 34 22.49 -14.13 -44.73
C MET A 34 23.77 -13.33 -45.04
N ARG A 35 24.31 -13.63 -46.23
CA ARG A 35 24.88 -12.62 -47.14
C ARG A 35 23.74 -11.74 -47.67
N ALA A 36 24.02 -10.44 -47.75
CA ALA A 36 23.47 -9.39 -48.63
C ALA A 36 22.81 -8.23 -47.87
N ALA A 37 23.65 -7.24 -47.54
CA ALA A 37 23.44 -5.80 -47.73
C ALA A 37 24.24 -5.01 -46.67
N MET A 38 25.56 -5.04 -46.79
CA MET A 38 26.36 -3.86 -46.46
C MET A 38 26.45 -3.05 -47.75
N ASP A 39 25.99 -1.81 -47.73
CA ASP A 39 26.67 -0.73 -48.45
C ASP A 39 26.24 0.64 -47.89
N GLY A 40 27.25 1.39 -47.46
CA GLY A 40 27.22 2.84 -47.29
C GLY A 40 26.54 3.37 -46.03
N GLN A 41 27.31 3.68 -44.99
CA GLN A 41 27.53 5.06 -44.52
C GLN A 41 28.69 5.08 -43.51
N VAL A 42 29.61 6.02 -43.74
CA VAL A 42 30.84 6.27 -43.00
C VAL A 42 30.49 7.00 -41.69
N TYR A 43 31.01 6.54 -40.55
CA TYR A 43 31.00 7.34 -39.32
C TYR A 43 32.27 8.20 -39.29
N ALA A 44 32.10 9.52 -39.26
CA ALA A 44 33.18 10.47 -39.03
C ALA A 44 33.58 10.45 -37.54
N GLU A 45 34.89 10.36 -37.27
CA GLU A 45 35.45 10.58 -35.94
C GLU A 45 35.26 12.06 -35.52
N VAL A 46 34.83 12.27 -34.27
CA VAL A 46 34.71 13.59 -33.67
C VAL A 46 36.09 14.03 -33.14
N PRO A 47 36.63 15.21 -33.49
CA PRO A 47 37.88 15.69 -32.92
C PRO A 47 37.69 16.05 -31.44
N GLN A 48 38.65 15.66 -30.59
CA GLN A 48 38.80 16.22 -29.25
C GLN A 48 39.18 17.71 -29.39
N ASN A 49 38.27 18.61 -29.02
CA ASN A 49 38.60 20.00 -28.76
C ASN A 49 38.49 20.26 -27.25
N ASP A 50 39.56 20.82 -26.70
CA ASP A 50 39.67 21.31 -25.33
C ASP A 50 38.58 22.37 -25.06
N PHE A 51 37.82 22.16 -23.98
CA PHE A 51 36.88 23.16 -23.48
C PHE A 51 37.64 24.17 -22.62
N GLU A 52 38.01 25.32 -23.19
CA GLU A 52 38.32 26.52 -22.41
C GLU A 52 37.02 27.14 -21.88
N VAL A 53 36.99 27.45 -20.58
CA VAL A 53 35.87 28.11 -19.91
C VAL A 53 36.02 29.62 -20.10
N PRO A 54 35.08 30.34 -20.75
CA PRO A 54 35.22 31.78 -20.91
C PRO A 54 34.92 32.50 -19.59
N THR A 55 35.89 33.25 -19.09
CA THR A 55 35.70 34.22 -18.01
C THR A 55 34.97 35.45 -18.55
N TYR A 56 33.74 35.67 -18.09
CA TYR A 56 33.02 36.92 -18.36
C TYR A 56 33.61 38.05 -17.50
N GLN A 57 34.30 39.01 -18.12
CA GLN A 57 34.56 40.31 -17.51
C GLN A 57 33.39 41.26 -17.80
N PHE A 58 32.84 41.85 -16.74
CA PHE A 58 31.78 42.84 -16.82
C PHE A 58 32.35 44.19 -17.26
N GLN A 59 31.94 44.70 -18.43
CA GLN A 59 32.22 46.07 -18.85
C GLN A 59 30.94 46.89 -18.70
N ALA A 60 30.96 47.90 -17.83
CA ALA A 60 29.79 48.75 -17.58
C ALA A 60 29.48 49.63 -18.81
N PRO A 61 28.21 49.75 -19.25
CA PRO A 61 27.87 50.58 -20.40
C PRO A 61 27.82 52.07 -20.04
N ALA A 62 28.33 52.89 -20.95
CA ALA A 62 28.26 54.34 -20.90
C ALA A 62 26.80 54.83 -21.02
N ALA A 63 26.49 55.90 -20.28
CA ALA A 63 25.16 56.49 -20.19
C ALA A 63 24.67 57.07 -21.53
N ALA A 64 23.48 56.67 -21.97
CA ALA A 64 22.74 57.34 -23.05
C ALA A 64 21.29 57.61 -22.59
N ASN A 65 20.97 58.89 -22.49
CA ASN A 65 19.64 59.45 -22.21
C ASN A 65 18.68 59.20 -23.38
N THR A 66 17.56 58.51 -23.17
CA THR A 66 16.27 58.79 -23.86
C THR A 66 15.08 58.19 -23.08
N GLY A 67 14.04 59.01 -22.86
CA GLY A 67 12.88 58.73 -22.00
C GLY A 67 11.86 57.70 -22.50
N PHE A 68 12.23 56.78 -23.40
CA PHE A 68 11.31 55.75 -23.93
C PHE A 68 11.51 54.35 -23.31
N ALA A 69 12.65 54.09 -22.66
CA ALA A 69 12.92 52.81 -21.98
C ALA A 69 12.19 52.66 -20.63
N ALA A 70 11.73 53.76 -20.03
CA ALA A 70 11.10 53.77 -18.70
C ALA A 70 9.68 53.17 -18.68
N MET A 71 8.96 53.16 -19.82
CA MET A 71 7.57 52.67 -19.87
C MET A 71 7.44 51.15 -20.03
N LEU A 72 8.44 50.48 -20.60
CA LEU A 72 8.42 49.02 -20.83
C LEU A 72 8.99 48.19 -19.67
N LEU A 73 9.72 48.81 -18.75
CA LEU A 73 10.36 48.13 -17.60
C LEU A 73 9.57 48.26 -16.29
N ALA A 74 8.55 49.11 -16.23
CA ALA A 74 7.72 49.31 -15.03
C ALA A 74 7.01 48.03 -14.54
N PRO A 75 6.47 47.13 -15.41
CA PRO A 75 5.82 45.90 -14.95
C PRO A 75 6.82 44.88 -14.36
N VAL A 76 8.03 44.82 -14.91
CA VAL A 76 9.08 43.89 -14.46
C VAL A 76 9.69 44.35 -13.14
N ALA A 77 9.88 45.65 -12.97
CA ALA A 77 10.33 46.25 -11.70
C ALA A 77 9.28 46.10 -10.59
N ALA A 78 7.98 46.22 -10.90
CA ALA A 78 6.90 46.01 -9.94
C ALA A 78 6.80 44.55 -9.46
N VAL A 79 7.00 43.58 -10.37
CA VAL A 79 7.02 42.15 -10.03
C VAL A 79 8.26 41.82 -9.19
N ALA A 80 9.44 42.32 -9.55
CA ALA A 80 10.66 42.15 -8.75
C ALA A 80 10.53 42.79 -7.35
N GLY A 81 9.91 43.97 -7.25
CA GLY A 81 9.60 44.64 -5.99
C GLY A 81 8.61 43.84 -5.11
N PHE A 82 7.59 43.21 -5.71
CA PHE A 82 6.64 42.35 -5.00
C PHE A 82 7.31 41.09 -4.44
N PHE A 83 8.20 40.45 -5.20
CA PHE A 83 8.96 39.29 -4.72
C PHE A 83 10.01 39.65 -3.66
N ALA A 84 10.68 40.80 -3.81
CA ALA A 84 11.61 41.30 -2.79
C ALA A 84 10.87 41.68 -1.49
N TRP A 85 9.67 42.25 -1.59
CA TRP A 85 8.82 42.54 -0.43
C TRP A 85 8.30 41.27 0.25
N LYS A 86 7.82 40.27 -0.51
CA LYS A 86 7.44 38.96 0.05
C LYS A 86 8.62 38.23 0.70
N LYS A 87 9.80 38.32 0.11
CA LYS A 87 11.03 37.75 0.69
C LYS A 87 11.42 38.49 1.98
N GLY A 88 11.33 39.82 2.00
CA GLY A 88 11.55 40.63 3.20
C GLY A 88 10.56 40.32 4.34
N GLN A 89 9.30 40.02 4.01
CA GLN A 89 8.32 39.56 5.00
C GLN A 89 8.63 38.15 5.52
N ALA A 90 9.04 37.24 4.65
CA ALA A 90 9.47 35.89 5.05
C ALA A 90 10.74 35.91 5.91
N ASP A 91 11.70 36.78 5.58
CA ASP A 91 12.96 36.95 6.31
C ASP A 91 12.71 37.63 7.68
N GLN A 92 11.79 38.60 7.78
CA GLN A 92 11.35 39.17 9.07
C GLN A 92 10.57 38.15 9.91
N GLN A 93 9.75 37.30 9.30
CA GLN A 93 9.04 36.24 9.99
C GLN A 93 10.02 35.16 10.50
N ALA A 94 11.10 34.88 9.75
CA ALA A 94 12.19 34.00 10.18
C ALA A 94 13.09 34.61 11.27
N ALA A 95 13.29 35.93 11.26
CA ALA A 95 14.05 36.64 12.29
C ALA A 95 13.35 36.63 13.66
N ASN A 96 12.02 36.61 13.70
CA ASN A 96 11.24 36.51 14.94
C ASN A 96 11.34 35.13 15.63
N TYR A 97 11.93 34.12 14.97
CA TYR A 97 12.12 32.76 15.52
C TYR A 97 13.55 32.50 16.04
N ARG A 98 14.45 33.49 16.05
CA ARG A 98 15.85 33.30 16.45
C ARG A 98 16.28 34.26 17.56
N ALA A 99 16.09 33.86 18.80
CA ALA A 99 16.98 34.24 19.92
C ALA A 99 16.70 33.40 21.16
N VAL A 100 17.37 32.25 21.32
CA VAL A 100 18.14 31.87 22.54
C VAL A 100 19.19 30.84 22.09
N ALA A 101 20.46 31.10 22.37
CA ALA A 101 21.58 30.19 22.11
C ALA A 101 21.85 29.32 23.35
N ASP A 102 21.97 28.00 23.17
CA ASP A 102 22.47 27.05 24.17
C ASP A 102 23.46 26.06 23.47
N PRO A 103 24.67 25.78 24.00
CA PRO A 103 25.82 25.37 23.20
C PRO A 103 26.03 23.85 23.20
N VAL A 104 24.99 23.05 22.91
CA VAL A 104 25.16 21.61 22.62
C VAL A 104 24.18 21.14 21.52
N GLY A 105 24.44 21.59 20.30
CA GLY A 105 24.65 20.71 19.13
C GLY A 105 23.64 19.67 18.64
N VAL A 106 22.40 19.55 19.14
CA VAL A 106 21.35 18.73 18.50
C VAL A 106 19.97 19.42 18.63
N GLN A 107 19.53 20.10 17.57
CA GLN A 107 18.12 20.49 17.42
C GLN A 107 17.48 19.63 16.33
N THR A 108 16.72 18.64 16.78
CA THR A 108 15.62 18.07 16.00
C THR A 108 14.61 19.18 15.74
N TYR A 109 14.38 19.50 14.45
CA TYR A 109 13.24 20.33 14.06
C TYR A 109 11.97 19.48 14.17
N GLY A 110 11.50 19.30 15.40
CA GLY A 110 10.23 18.68 15.70
C GLY A 110 9.10 19.69 15.53
N SER A 111 8.80 20.10 14.30
CA SER A 111 7.39 20.28 13.99
C SER A 111 6.81 18.88 13.99
N GLU A 112 6.28 18.46 15.15
CA GLU A 112 5.31 17.38 15.15
C GLU A 112 4.13 17.84 14.28
N LEU A 113 4.25 17.63 12.96
CA LEU A 113 3.13 17.18 12.16
C LEU A 113 2.75 15.80 12.74
N VAL A 114 2.15 15.82 13.93
CA VAL A 114 1.24 14.74 14.29
C VAL A 114 0.13 14.90 13.26
N PHE A 115 0.21 14.14 12.17
CA PHE A 115 -1.02 13.68 11.52
C PHE A 115 -1.73 12.84 12.58
N ALA A 116 -2.39 13.51 13.52
CA ALA A 116 -3.47 12.95 14.29
C ALA A 116 -4.62 12.80 13.29
N MET A 117 -4.45 11.85 12.36
CA MET A 117 -5.60 11.18 11.79
C MET A 117 -6.21 10.47 12.98
N ASN A 118 -7.14 11.15 13.67
CA ASN A 118 -8.12 10.48 14.51
C ASN A 118 -8.64 9.34 13.65
N ALA A 119 -8.26 8.10 13.97
CA ALA A 119 -8.72 6.92 13.25
C ALA A 119 -10.25 7.04 13.20
N THR A 120 -10.80 7.32 12.03
CA THR A 120 -12.24 7.40 11.86
C THR A 120 -12.74 5.98 11.89
N THR A 121 -13.29 5.60 13.03
CA THR A 121 -13.81 4.28 13.36
C THR A 121 -15.12 4.03 12.60
N GLY A 122 -15.06 3.97 11.26
CA GLY A 122 -16.20 4.14 10.36
C GLY A 122 -17.44 3.34 10.73
N GLU A 123 -18.43 3.96 11.38
CA GLU A 123 -19.62 3.27 11.92
C GLU A 123 -20.67 2.85 10.88
N LYS A 124 -20.31 2.85 9.59
CA LYS A 124 -21.23 2.49 8.49
C LYS A 124 -21.85 1.11 8.69
N TYR A 125 -21.07 0.16 9.24
CA TYR A 125 -21.49 -1.22 9.47
C TYR A 125 -21.55 -1.52 10.97
N LYS A 126 -22.76 -1.47 11.55
CA LYS A 126 -22.96 -1.56 13.01
C LYS A 126 -22.76 -2.96 13.61
N GLY A 127 -22.93 -4.03 12.83
CA GLY A 127 -22.78 -5.40 13.32
C GLY A 127 -23.72 -5.77 14.48
N LYS A 128 -23.33 -6.79 15.27
CA LYS A 128 -24.01 -7.25 16.48
C LYS A 128 -22.97 -7.63 17.54
N SER A 129 -22.80 -6.78 18.56
CA SER A 129 -21.75 -6.92 19.58
C SER A 129 -21.77 -8.23 20.37
N SER A 130 -22.91 -8.92 20.45
CA SER A 130 -23.02 -10.20 21.15
C SER A 130 -22.45 -11.39 20.36
N VAL A 131 -22.23 -11.23 19.05
CA VAL A 131 -21.71 -12.30 18.19
C VAL A 131 -20.23 -12.50 18.47
N LYS A 132 -19.85 -13.70 18.87
CA LYS A 132 -18.46 -14.02 19.18
C LYS A 132 -17.68 -14.34 17.92
N ALA A 133 -16.53 -13.71 17.74
CA ALA A 133 -15.64 -13.91 16.62
C ALA A 133 -14.24 -14.38 17.07
N ALA A 134 -13.54 -15.04 16.16
CA ALA A 134 -12.13 -15.38 16.32
C ALA A 134 -11.30 -14.96 15.10
N ILE A 135 -10.04 -14.63 15.33
CA ILE A 135 -9.06 -14.40 14.25
C ILE A 135 -8.22 -15.66 14.09
N SER A 136 -8.20 -16.24 12.89
CA SER A 136 -7.31 -17.35 12.52
C SER A 136 -6.19 -16.83 11.63
N GLY A 137 -4.96 -16.82 12.13
CA GLY A 137 -3.81 -16.21 11.45
C GLY A 137 -3.51 -14.79 11.93
N PHE A 138 -2.60 -14.68 12.90
CA PHE A 138 -2.25 -13.40 13.55
C PHE A 138 -1.07 -12.66 12.89
N GLY A 139 -1.06 -12.65 11.55
CA GLY A 139 -0.08 -11.93 10.71
C GLY A 139 -0.36 -10.43 10.60
N ARG A 140 0.12 -9.79 9.52
CA ARG A 140 -0.11 -8.35 9.25
C ARG A 140 -1.61 -8.00 9.30
N ILE A 141 -2.44 -8.70 8.54
CA ILE A 141 -3.88 -8.45 8.48
C ILE A 141 -4.57 -8.81 9.80
N GLY A 142 -4.30 -9.99 10.39
CA GLY A 142 -4.92 -10.38 11.66
C GLY A 142 -4.69 -9.38 12.79
N ARG A 143 -3.46 -8.84 12.93
CA ARG A 143 -3.17 -7.80 13.94
C ARG A 143 -3.86 -6.48 13.61
N ASN A 144 -3.90 -6.07 12.35
CA ASN A 144 -4.59 -4.85 11.95
C ASN A 144 -6.10 -4.96 12.10
N VAL A 145 -6.71 -6.11 11.83
CA VAL A 145 -8.13 -6.37 12.12
C VAL A 145 -8.42 -6.15 13.60
N LEU A 146 -7.55 -6.64 14.51
CA LEU A 146 -7.71 -6.41 15.95
C LEU A 146 -7.58 -4.92 16.31
N ARG A 147 -6.60 -4.19 15.75
CA ARG A 147 -6.45 -2.74 15.94
C ARG A 147 -7.67 -1.96 15.43
N CYS A 148 -8.14 -2.26 14.23
CA CYS A 148 -9.32 -1.65 13.62
C CYS A 148 -10.59 -1.93 14.45
N TRP A 149 -10.78 -3.17 14.90
CA TRP A 149 -11.87 -3.57 15.78
C TRP A 149 -11.80 -2.88 17.15
N HIS A 150 -10.60 -2.74 17.72
CA HIS A 150 -10.36 -2.03 18.97
C HIS A 150 -10.72 -0.54 18.87
N GLY A 151 -10.56 0.10 17.72
CA GLY A 151 -11.05 1.46 17.51
C GLY A 151 -12.58 1.60 17.58
N ARG A 152 -13.36 0.57 17.21
CA ARG A 152 -14.83 0.74 17.06
C ARG A 152 -15.57 0.91 18.40
N ASN A 153 -16.55 1.80 18.47
CA ASN A 153 -17.47 1.93 19.60
C ASN A 153 -18.89 2.30 19.12
N PRO A 154 -19.92 1.47 19.31
CA PRO A 154 -19.88 0.13 19.92
C PRO A 154 -19.08 -0.88 19.07
N LYS A 155 -18.71 -2.01 19.69
CA LYS A 155 -18.03 -3.09 18.97
C LYS A 155 -18.97 -3.77 17.97
N PRO A 156 -18.59 -3.99 16.71
CA PRO A 156 -19.47 -4.62 15.72
C PRO A 156 -19.67 -6.13 15.95
N PHE A 157 -18.81 -6.76 16.74
CA PHE A 157 -18.85 -8.16 17.18
C PHE A 157 -17.85 -8.30 18.33
N ASP A 158 -17.78 -9.44 19.00
CA ASP A 158 -16.91 -9.68 20.14
C ASP A 158 -15.74 -10.62 19.79
N ILE A 159 -14.52 -10.10 19.66
CA ILE A 159 -13.34 -10.97 19.46
C ILE A 159 -13.00 -11.66 20.78
N VAL A 160 -13.12 -12.99 20.81
CA VAL A 160 -12.89 -13.81 22.03
C VAL A 160 -11.66 -14.70 21.94
N ALA A 161 -11.18 -14.98 20.73
CA ALA A 161 -10.06 -15.89 20.51
C ALA A 161 -9.21 -15.51 19.29
N ILE A 162 -7.92 -15.87 19.35
CA ILE A 162 -6.94 -15.65 18.30
C ILE A 162 -6.15 -16.96 18.13
N ASN A 163 -6.23 -17.58 16.96
CA ASN A 163 -5.30 -18.64 16.57
C ASN A 163 -4.04 -18.00 15.98
N ALA A 164 -2.98 -17.95 16.77
CA ALA A 164 -1.71 -17.31 16.46
C ALA A 164 -0.71 -18.26 15.78
N GLY A 165 -1.15 -19.47 15.41
CA GLY A 165 -0.31 -20.47 14.76
C GLY A 165 0.81 -20.92 15.70
N SER A 166 2.08 -20.70 15.31
CA SER A 166 3.24 -21.07 16.11
C SER A 166 3.72 -20.01 17.10
N MET A 167 3.04 -18.85 17.19
CA MET A 167 3.45 -17.79 18.12
C MET A 167 2.95 -18.08 19.54
N SER A 168 3.80 -17.83 20.54
CA SER A 168 3.38 -17.76 21.94
C SER A 168 2.51 -16.52 22.20
N PRO A 169 1.73 -16.49 23.31
CA PRO A 169 0.99 -15.29 23.70
C PRO A 169 1.88 -14.05 23.87
N GLU A 170 3.09 -14.22 24.44
CA GLU A 170 4.09 -13.15 24.54
C GLU A 170 4.49 -12.60 23.16
N GLN A 171 4.82 -13.48 22.20
CA GLN A 171 5.19 -13.07 20.85
C GLN A 171 4.02 -12.36 20.14
N ALA A 172 2.81 -12.88 20.29
CA ALA A 172 1.60 -12.28 19.73
C ALA A 172 1.34 -10.89 20.31
N ALA A 173 1.43 -10.73 21.63
CA ALA A 173 1.28 -9.44 22.32
C ALA A 173 2.37 -8.44 21.90
N HIS A 174 3.63 -8.88 21.84
CA HIS A 174 4.75 -8.03 21.42
C HIS A 174 4.55 -7.48 20.00
N LEU A 175 4.21 -8.36 19.04
CA LEU A 175 4.00 -7.97 17.64
C LEU A 175 2.70 -7.17 17.42
N LEU A 176 1.74 -7.26 18.35
CA LEU A 176 0.57 -6.39 18.37
C LEU A 176 0.93 -4.99 18.91
N LYS A 177 1.74 -4.92 19.97
CA LYS A 177 2.15 -3.65 20.60
C LYS A 177 3.10 -2.84 19.73
N TYR A 178 4.05 -3.48 19.04
CA TYR A 178 5.08 -2.80 18.26
C TYR A 178 4.98 -3.15 16.77
N ASP A 179 4.80 -2.13 15.92
CA ASP A 179 4.71 -2.29 14.46
C ASP A 179 5.67 -1.35 13.73
N SER A 180 6.50 -1.89 12.85
CA SER A 180 7.46 -1.06 12.08
C SER A 180 6.78 -0.12 11.08
N VAL A 181 5.56 -0.41 10.65
CA VAL A 181 4.81 0.44 9.71
C VAL A 181 3.92 1.40 10.47
N LEU A 182 3.16 0.91 11.47
CA LEU A 182 2.12 1.70 12.15
C LEU A 182 2.61 2.37 13.43
N GLY A 183 3.80 2.03 13.91
CA GLY A 183 4.33 2.48 15.20
C GLY A 183 3.83 1.64 16.38
N THR A 184 3.97 2.19 17.58
CA THR A 184 3.50 1.55 18.81
C THR A 184 1.98 1.68 18.91
N PHE A 185 1.29 0.57 19.17
CA PHE A 185 -0.16 0.57 19.37
C PHE A 185 -0.51 1.22 20.70
N ASP A 186 -1.33 2.28 20.65
CA ASP A 186 -1.77 3.05 21.81
C ASP A 186 -2.92 2.35 22.56
N ALA A 187 -2.61 1.20 23.14
CA ALA A 187 -3.47 0.45 24.04
C ALA A 187 -2.60 -0.30 25.08
N ASP A 188 -3.18 -0.65 26.22
CA ASP A 188 -2.54 -1.53 27.20
C ASP A 188 -2.60 -2.97 26.70
N VAL A 189 -1.46 -3.49 26.22
CA VAL A 189 -1.34 -4.84 25.70
C VAL A 189 -0.59 -5.70 26.71
N GLN A 190 -1.27 -6.70 27.26
CA GLN A 190 -0.71 -7.65 28.21
C GLN A 190 -0.86 -9.09 27.70
N TYR A 191 -0.15 -10.02 28.32
CA TYR A 191 -0.26 -11.44 28.03
C TYR A 191 -0.21 -12.27 29.32
N GLY A 192 -0.71 -13.49 29.24
CA GLY A 192 -0.49 -14.54 30.24
C GLY A 192 -0.23 -15.88 29.56
N ASP A 193 -0.52 -16.98 30.26
CA ASP A 193 -0.14 -18.33 29.80
C ASP A 193 -0.79 -18.74 28.46
N ASP A 194 -2.04 -18.36 28.24
CA ASP A 194 -2.84 -18.77 27.09
C ASP A 194 -3.75 -17.67 26.55
N TRP A 195 -3.43 -16.41 26.85
CA TRP A 195 -4.24 -15.25 26.47
C TRP A 195 -3.39 -14.01 26.22
N ILE A 196 -3.94 -13.09 25.42
CA ILE A 196 -3.50 -11.69 25.36
C ILE A 196 -4.67 -10.78 25.73
N SER A 197 -4.39 -9.57 26.21
CA SER A 197 -5.41 -8.56 26.45
C SER A 197 -5.07 -7.25 25.78
N VAL A 198 -6.13 -6.50 25.44
CA VAL A 198 -6.05 -5.11 24.97
C VAL A 198 -7.01 -4.29 25.82
N ASP A 199 -6.52 -3.31 26.56
CA ASP A 199 -7.27 -2.49 27.52
C ASP A 199 -8.14 -3.33 28.46
N GLY A 200 -7.53 -4.35 29.07
CA GLY A 200 -8.19 -5.27 30.00
C GLY A 200 -9.08 -6.34 29.35
N LYS A 201 -9.45 -6.23 28.07
CA LYS A 201 -10.21 -7.29 27.39
C LYS A 201 -9.30 -8.48 27.05
N LYS A 202 -9.50 -9.59 27.75
CA LYS A 202 -8.79 -10.86 27.50
C LYS A 202 -9.36 -11.62 26.30
N MET A 203 -8.46 -12.19 25.50
CA MET A 203 -8.74 -13.05 24.36
C MET A 203 -7.87 -14.30 24.44
N LYS A 204 -8.47 -15.47 24.24
CA LYS A 204 -7.76 -16.75 24.26
C LYS A 204 -6.79 -16.83 23.07
N VAL A 205 -5.55 -17.21 23.31
CA VAL A 205 -4.60 -17.55 22.25
C VAL A 205 -4.58 -19.05 22.04
N LEU A 206 -4.62 -19.44 20.77
CA LEU A 206 -4.61 -20.83 20.31
C LEU A 206 -3.44 -21.03 19.34
N SER A 207 -2.98 -22.27 19.24
CA SER A 207 -1.86 -22.67 18.38
C SER A 207 -2.23 -23.88 17.51
N THR A 208 -3.42 -23.84 16.90
CA THR A 208 -3.96 -24.95 16.12
C THR A 208 -3.55 -24.83 14.66
N ARG A 209 -2.92 -25.87 14.11
CA ARG A 209 -2.53 -25.92 12.68
C ARG A 209 -3.66 -26.36 11.75
N ASP A 210 -4.52 -27.28 12.20
CA ASP A 210 -5.68 -27.75 11.42
C ASP A 210 -6.95 -27.02 11.88
N PRO A 211 -7.57 -26.19 11.03
CA PRO A 211 -8.82 -25.48 11.31
C PRO A 211 -9.94 -26.32 11.93
N ALA A 212 -10.03 -27.60 11.58
CA ALA A 212 -11.06 -28.53 12.06
C ALA A 212 -10.88 -28.93 13.54
N GLN A 213 -9.67 -28.79 14.08
CA GLN A 213 -9.35 -29.13 15.47
C GLN A 213 -9.42 -27.91 16.40
N ALA A 214 -9.81 -26.74 15.89
CA ALA A 214 -9.93 -25.55 16.72
C ALA A 214 -11.16 -25.67 17.64
N PRO A 215 -11.07 -25.24 18.92
CA PRO A 215 -12.16 -25.41 19.89
C PRO A 215 -13.28 -24.35 19.74
N TRP A 216 -13.71 -24.03 18.51
CA TRP A 216 -14.68 -22.96 18.25
C TRP A 216 -16.01 -23.19 18.94
N LYS A 217 -16.54 -24.41 18.89
CA LYS A 217 -17.77 -24.79 19.61
C LYS A 217 -17.65 -24.53 21.11
N THR A 218 -16.55 -24.95 21.73
CA THR A 218 -16.32 -24.79 23.18
C THR A 218 -16.18 -23.32 23.58
N LEU A 219 -15.56 -22.50 22.73
CA LEU A 219 -15.41 -21.06 22.96
C LEU A 219 -16.65 -20.25 22.58
N GLY A 220 -17.64 -20.89 21.95
CA GLY A 220 -18.86 -20.26 21.43
C GLY A 220 -18.58 -19.30 20.28
N VAL A 221 -17.52 -19.51 19.51
CA VAL A 221 -17.16 -18.69 18.34
C VAL A 221 -18.17 -18.95 17.23
N GLU A 222 -18.77 -17.88 16.72
CA GLU A 222 -19.76 -17.93 15.65
C GLU A 222 -19.18 -17.50 14.30
N VAL A 223 -18.25 -16.53 14.29
CA VAL A 223 -17.60 -16.05 13.07
C VAL A 223 -16.09 -16.22 13.16
N VAL A 224 -15.47 -16.82 12.14
CA VAL A 224 -14.00 -16.88 12.04
C VAL A 224 -13.53 -15.94 10.94
N ILE A 225 -12.59 -15.07 11.27
CA ILE A 225 -11.84 -14.26 10.32
C ILE A 225 -10.60 -15.07 9.94
N GLU A 226 -10.61 -15.65 8.74
CA GLU A 226 -9.56 -16.55 8.25
C GLU A 226 -8.52 -15.75 7.45
N GLY A 227 -7.41 -15.45 8.11
CA GLY A 227 -6.29 -14.63 7.64
C GLY A 227 -4.94 -15.34 7.66
N THR A 228 -4.90 -16.67 7.65
CA THR A 228 -3.64 -17.45 7.47
C THR A 228 -3.13 -17.41 6.04
N GLY A 229 -4.03 -17.24 5.07
CA GLY A 229 -3.75 -17.35 3.63
C GLY A 229 -3.64 -18.79 3.11
N ALA A 230 -3.57 -19.79 4.00
CA ALA A 230 -3.45 -21.21 3.63
C ALA A 230 -4.81 -21.84 3.30
N PHE A 231 -5.90 -21.36 3.91
CA PHE A 231 -7.24 -21.93 3.81
C PHE A 231 -8.21 -21.06 2.99
N ASN A 232 -7.74 -20.51 1.87
CA ASN A 232 -8.48 -19.55 1.05
C ASN A 232 -9.49 -20.16 0.05
N SER A 233 -10.04 -21.34 0.35
CA SER A 233 -11.10 -21.96 -0.46
C SER A 233 -12.32 -22.28 0.39
N LEU A 234 -13.47 -22.47 -0.25
CA LEU A 234 -14.68 -22.94 0.42
C LEU A 234 -14.38 -24.21 1.23
N GLU A 235 -13.71 -25.18 0.64
CA GLU A 235 -13.39 -26.46 1.27
C GLU A 235 -12.39 -26.29 2.43
N GLY A 236 -11.34 -25.51 2.24
CA GLY A 236 -10.33 -25.25 3.27
C GLY A 236 -10.88 -24.52 4.48
N SER A 237 -11.69 -23.48 4.25
CA SER A 237 -12.32 -22.68 5.29
C SER A 237 -13.53 -23.37 5.95
N SER A 238 -14.23 -24.27 5.25
CA SER A 238 -15.37 -25.01 5.83
C SER A 238 -14.98 -25.88 7.01
N LYS A 239 -13.71 -26.23 7.15
CA LYS A 239 -13.18 -26.88 8.35
C LYS A 239 -13.43 -26.09 9.65
N HIS A 240 -13.50 -24.76 9.60
CA HIS A 240 -13.88 -23.98 10.77
C HIS A 240 -15.37 -24.15 11.13
N LEU A 241 -16.22 -24.43 10.13
CA LEU A 241 -17.63 -24.76 10.36
C LEU A 241 -17.76 -26.13 11.03
N GLU A 242 -16.95 -27.11 10.61
CA GLU A 242 -16.85 -28.43 11.24
C GLU A 242 -16.42 -28.32 12.72
N ALA A 243 -15.50 -27.40 13.01
CA ALA A 243 -15.04 -27.07 14.37
C ALA A 243 -16.10 -26.32 15.23
N GLY A 244 -17.23 -25.93 14.64
CA GLY A 244 -18.39 -25.36 15.32
C GLY A 244 -18.62 -23.86 15.14
N ALA A 245 -17.84 -23.18 14.28
CA ALA A 245 -18.20 -21.84 13.85
C ALA A 245 -19.44 -21.87 12.93
N LYS A 246 -20.18 -20.76 12.86
CA LYS A 246 -21.34 -20.62 11.97
C LYS A 246 -20.95 -20.03 10.62
N LYS A 247 -19.99 -19.10 10.61
CA LYS A 247 -19.57 -18.33 9.44
C LYS A 247 -18.06 -18.16 9.37
N VAL A 248 -17.53 -17.97 8.16
CA VAL A 248 -16.12 -17.69 7.90
C VAL A 248 -15.96 -16.52 6.92
N VAL A 249 -15.10 -15.57 7.25
CA VAL A 249 -14.71 -14.44 6.39
C VAL A 249 -13.24 -14.58 6.04
N ILE A 250 -12.94 -14.89 4.78
CA ILE A 250 -11.58 -15.07 4.24
C ILE A 250 -10.98 -13.69 3.91
N THR A 251 -9.76 -13.42 4.41
CA THR A 251 -9.04 -12.15 4.17
C THR A 251 -8.08 -12.22 2.96
N ALA A 252 -8.52 -12.90 1.91
CA ALA A 252 -7.83 -13.06 0.63
C ALA A 252 -8.85 -13.44 -0.46
N PRO A 253 -8.49 -13.37 -1.77
CA PRO A 253 -9.33 -13.92 -2.83
C PRO A 253 -9.68 -15.38 -2.55
N GLY A 254 -10.97 -15.64 -2.40
CA GLY A 254 -11.50 -16.96 -2.13
C GLY A 254 -11.66 -17.81 -3.39
N LYS A 255 -11.51 -19.12 -3.24
CA LYS A 255 -11.81 -20.11 -4.29
C LYS A 255 -13.13 -20.79 -3.97
N ASN A 256 -13.99 -20.92 -4.98
CA ASN A 256 -15.30 -21.60 -4.88
C ASN A 256 -16.25 -21.02 -3.82
N CYS A 257 -16.06 -19.77 -3.40
CA CYS A 257 -16.94 -19.08 -2.44
C CYS A 257 -17.34 -17.69 -2.95
N PRO A 258 -18.48 -17.14 -2.52
CA PRO A 258 -18.88 -15.79 -2.88
C PRO A 258 -17.89 -14.75 -2.36
N THR A 259 -17.75 -13.68 -3.13
CA THR A 259 -16.84 -12.56 -2.85
C THR A 259 -17.64 -11.28 -2.66
N TYR A 260 -17.33 -10.54 -1.60
CA TYR A 260 -17.99 -9.29 -1.28
C TYR A 260 -16.98 -8.17 -1.10
N VAL A 261 -17.33 -6.98 -1.57
CA VAL A 261 -16.62 -5.73 -1.33
C VAL A 261 -17.63 -4.73 -0.76
N CYS A 262 -17.33 -4.23 0.45
CA CYS A 262 -18.19 -3.26 1.13
C CYS A 262 -18.31 -1.96 0.33
N GLY A 263 -19.54 -1.46 0.18
CA GLY A 263 -19.91 -0.35 -0.68
C GLY A 263 -20.20 -0.72 -2.13
N VAL A 264 -20.02 -1.98 -2.53
CA VAL A 264 -20.14 -2.42 -3.94
C VAL A 264 -21.25 -3.45 -4.10
N ASN A 265 -21.16 -4.57 -3.38
CA ASN A 265 -22.13 -5.68 -3.47
C ASN A 265 -22.40 -6.37 -2.12
N ASP A 266 -21.98 -5.77 -1.00
CA ASP A 266 -22.19 -6.30 0.35
C ASP A 266 -23.67 -6.45 0.74
N ASP A 267 -24.54 -5.66 0.12
CA ASP A 267 -26.00 -5.77 0.23
C ASP A 267 -26.55 -7.09 -0.34
N GLN A 268 -25.78 -7.77 -1.20
CA GLN A 268 -26.13 -9.05 -1.81
C GLN A 268 -25.73 -10.27 -0.96
N TYR A 269 -25.17 -10.05 0.24
CA TYR A 269 -24.82 -11.14 1.14
C TYR A 269 -26.06 -11.96 1.54
N ASN A 270 -26.05 -13.27 1.28
CA ASN A 270 -27.13 -14.17 1.65
C ASN A 270 -26.74 -15.04 2.86
N PRO A 271 -27.23 -14.74 4.09
CA PRO A 271 -26.88 -15.49 5.28
C PRO A 271 -27.39 -16.93 5.28
N ALA A 272 -28.32 -17.32 4.40
CA ALA A 272 -28.80 -18.71 4.33
C ALA A 272 -27.81 -19.64 3.61
N THR A 273 -27.11 -19.15 2.58
CA THR A 273 -26.24 -19.96 1.72
C THR A 273 -24.76 -19.64 1.93
N ASP A 274 -24.44 -18.39 2.25
CA ASP A 274 -23.08 -17.88 2.20
C ASP A 274 -22.44 -18.03 3.58
N ASN A 275 -22.05 -19.28 3.89
CA ASN A 275 -21.41 -19.63 5.17
C ASN A 275 -19.91 -19.31 5.17
N VAL A 276 -19.27 -19.39 4.02
CA VAL A 276 -17.87 -19.01 3.80
C VAL A 276 -17.86 -17.93 2.72
N VAL A 277 -17.30 -16.77 3.04
CA VAL A 277 -17.24 -15.63 2.13
C VAL A 277 -15.82 -15.08 2.04
N SER A 278 -15.50 -14.42 0.93
CA SER A 278 -14.21 -13.73 0.73
C SER A 278 -14.39 -12.22 0.74
N ASN A 279 -13.51 -11.51 1.46
CA ASN A 279 -13.39 -10.06 1.38
C ASN A 279 -12.53 -9.60 0.17
N ALA A 280 -12.37 -10.43 -0.85
CA ALA A 280 -11.49 -10.22 -2.00
C ALA A 280 -10.03 -9.91 -1.59
N SER A 281 -9.29 -9.16 -2.43
CA SER A 281 -7.96 -8.62 -2.11
C SER A 281 -8.01 -7.13 -1.77
N CYS A 282 -6.92 -6.61 -1.19
CA CYS A 282 -6.68 -5.18 -1.00
C CYS A 282 -6.83 -4.39 -2.31
N THR A 283 -6.22 -4.84 -3.40
CA THR A 283 -6.34 -4.18 -4.71
C THR A 283 -7.77 -4.20 -5.25
N THR A 284 -8.52 -5.29 -5.06
CA THR A 284 -9.92 -5.36 -5.50
C THR A 284 -10.78 -4.37 -4.73
N ASN A 285 -10.63 -4.30 -3.40
CA ASN A 285 -11.27 -3.29 -2.57
C ASN A 285 -10.86 -1.88 -2.99
N GLY A 286 -9.58 -1.68 -3.30
CA GLY A 286 -9.00 -0.41 -3.72
C GLY A 286 -9.42 0.07 -5.11
N MET A 287 -10.12 -0.74 -5.91
CA MET A 287 -10.57 -0.31 -7.23
C MET A 287 -12.06 -0.53 -7.51
N ALA A 288 -12.73 -1.48 -6.86
CA ALA A 288 -14.11 -1.83 -7.21
C ALA A 288 -15.09 -0.66 -7.05
N GLY A 289 -14.93 0.19 -6.02
CA GLY A 289 -15.74 1.39 -5.85
C GLY A 289 -15.57 2.39 -7.00
N VAL A 290 -14.34 2.63 -7.46
CA VAL A 290 -14.05 3.49 -8.62
C VAL A 290 -14.62 2.88 -9.90
N CYS A 291 -14.42 1.57 -10.13
CA CYS A 291 -14.96 0.87 -11.28
C CYS A 291 -16.49 0.94 -11.33
N LYS A 292 -17.18 0.81 -10.18
CA LYS A 292 -18.63 0.97 -10.07
C LYS A 292 -19.07 2.34 -10.55
N VAL A 293 -18.45 3.40 -10.03
CA VAL A 293 -18.79 4.79 -10.39
C VAL A 293 -18.56 5.05 -11.88
N LEU A 294 -17.43 4.60 -12.42
CA LEU A 294 -17.11 4.78 -13.84
C LEU A 294 -18.07 4.00 -14.75
N ASP A 295 -18.43 2.78 -14.39
CA ASP A 295 -19.37 1.96 -15.18
C ASP A 295 -20.77 2.54 -15.16
N GLU A 296 -21.28 2.95 -13.99
CA GLU A 296 -22.61 3.53 -13.84
C GLU A 296 -22.73 4.90 -14.51
N SER A 297 -21.66 5.72 -14.47
CA SER A 297 -21.70 7.09 -15.00
C SER A 297 -21.38 7.16 -16.48
N PHE A 298 -20.43 6.34 -16.96
CA PHE A 298 -19.85 6.48 -18.30
C PHE A 298 -19.89 5.20 -19.15
N GLY A 299 -20.26 4.06 -18.56
CA GLY A 299 -20.35 2.76 -19.25
C GLY A 299 -18.98 2.21 -19.65
N VAL A 300 -18.35 1.40 -18.81
CA VAL A 300 -17.01 0.86 -19.11
C VAL A 300 -17.12 -0.23 -20.18
N GLN A 301 -16.35 -0.07 -21.26
CA GLN A 301 -16.28 -1.03 -22.37
C GLN A 301 -15.19 -2.07 -22.13
N TYR A 302 -13.96 -1.62 -21.90
CA TYR A 302 -12.82 -2.46 -21.54
C TYR A 302 -11.70 -1.59 -20.96
N GLY A 303 -10.75 -2.19 -20.27
CA GLY A 303 -9.63 -1.47 -19.68
C GLY A 303 -8.55 -2.37 -19.12
N THR A 304 -7.46 -1.72 -18.73
CA THR A 304 -6.33 -2.35 -18.07
C THR A 304 -5.97 -1.60 -16.81
N MET A 305 -5.39 -2.30 -15.85
CA MET A 305 -4.84 -1.68 -14.66
C MET A 305 -3.42 -2.16 -14.36
N THR A 306 -2.64 -1.26 -13.78
CA THR A 306 -1.39 -1.60 -13.12
C THR A 306 -1.50 -1.19 -11.67
N THR A 307 -1.20 -2.09 -10.75
CA THR A 307 -0.99 -1.68 -9.36
C THR A 307 0.50 -1.63 -9.05
N THR A 308 0.98 -0.46 -8.68
CA THR A 308 2.29 -0.31 -8.04
C THR A 308 2.07 -0.57 -6.57
N HIS A 309 2.48 -1.76 -6.13
CA HIS A 309 2.07 -2.32 -4.86
C HIS A 309 3.28 -2.47 -3.94
N SER A 310 3.14 -2.11 -2.67
CA SER A 310 4.14 -2.42 -1.66
C SER A 310 4.50 -3.90 -1.61
N TYR A 311 5.70 -4.22 -1.17
CA TYR A 311 6.03 -5.61 -0.87
C TYR A 311 5.18 -6.12 0.31
N THR A 312 5.06 -7.43 0.41
CA THR A 312 4.28 -8.15 1.42
C THR A 312 5.12 -9.29 1.98
N GLY A 313 4.59 -10.06 2.93
CA GLY A 313 5.29 -11.24 3.47
C GLY A 313 5.55 -12.37 2.46
N ASP A 314 4.97 -12.31 1.26
CA ASP A 314 5.22 -13.25 0.16
C ASP A 314 6.55 -12.95 -0.58
N GLN A 315 7.07 -11.71 -0.47
CA GLN A 315 8.34 -11.33 -1.10
C GLN A 315 9.52 -11.78 -0.23
N MET A 316 10.62 -12.17 -0.90
CA MET A 316 11.85 -12.53 -0.21
C MET A 316 12.64 -11.27 0.19
N ILE A 317 13.22 -11.27 1.40
CA ILE A 317 14.13 -10.19 1.84
C ILE A 317 15.45 -10.24 1.05
N LEU A 318 15.97 -11.45 0.83
CA LEU A 318 17.14 -11.76 0.01
C LEU A 318 16.73 -12.70 -1.11
N ASP A 319 17.52 -12.79 -2.19
CA ASP A 319 17.25 -13.74 -3.27
C ASP A 319 17.09 -15.18 -2.72
N GLY A 320 15.98 -15.84 -3.04
CA GLY A 320 15.61 -17.10 -2.39
C GLY A 320 14.58 -17.94 -3.16
N ARG A 321 14.02 -18.96 -2.50
CA ARG A 321 13.11 -19.92 -3.15
C ARG A 321 11.69 -19.35 -3.24
N HIS A 322 11.18 -19.21 -4.45
CA HIS A 322 9.79 -18.84 -4.71
C HIS A 322 9.33 -19.42 -6.07
N SER A 323 8.05 -19.77 -6.21
CA SER A 323 7.50 -20.37 -7.44
C SER A 323 7.44 -19.39 -8.61
N ASP A 324 7.11 -18.13 -8.33
CA ASP A 324 7.34 -16.99 -9.24
C ASP A 324 8.81 -16.53 -9.11
N LEU A 325 9.62 -16.79 -10.15
CA LEU A 325 11.05 -16.46 -10.18
C LEU A 325 11.34 -14.95 -10.09
N ARG A 326 10.36 -14.09 -10.38
CA ARG A 326 10.54 -12.64 -10.19
C ARG A 326 10.41 -12.29 -8.70
N ARG A 327 9.46 -12.91 -7.99
CA ARG A 327 9.28 -12.74 -6.53
C ARG A 327 10.34 -13.46 -5.69
N ALA A 328 11.12 -14.33 -6.31
CA ALA A 328 12.31 -14.92 -5.72
C ALA A 328 13.41 -13.89 -5.45
N ARG A 329 13.36 -12.69 -6.07
CA ARG A 329 14.36 -11.63 -5.92
C ARG A 329 14.09 -10.76 -4.68
N ALA A 330 15.15 -10.19 -4.10
CA ALA A 330 15.09 -9.31 -2.93
C ALA A 330 14.09 -8.15 -3.13
N GLY A 331 13.02 -8.13 -2.34
CA GLY A 331 11.88 -7.23 -2.53
C GLY A 331 12.14 -5.77 -2.17
N ALA A 332 13.07 -5.50 -1.24
CA ALA A 332 13.38 -4.15 -0.77
C ALA A 332 14.33 -3.37 -1.69
N VAL A 333 14.76 -3.94 -2.81
CA VAL A 333 15.70 -3.31 -3.75
C VAL A 333 15.30 -3.45 -5.22
N ASN A 334 14.13 -4.03 -5.51
CA ASN A 334 13.66 -4.28 -6.88
C ASN A 334 12.25 -3.75 -7.12
N ILE A 335 12.00 -3.37 -8.37
CA ILE A 335 10.64 -3.31 -8.94
C ILE A 335 10.37 -4.68 -9.56
N VAL A 336 9.40 -5.42 -9.03
CA VAL A 336 9.13 -6.82 -9.40
C VAL A 336 7.79 -6.93 -10.15
N PRO A 337 7.79 -7.16 -11.47
CA PRO A 337 6.57 -7.37 -12.23
C PRO A 337 5.94 -8.73 -11.92
N THR A 338 4.63 -8.79 -11.71
CA THR A 338 3.92 -10.04 -11.45
C THR A 338 2.47 -9.96 -11.97
N SER A 339 1.85 -11.11 -12.18
CA SER A 339 0.43 -11.16 -12.52
C SER A 339 -0.43 -10.81 -11.30
N THR A 340 -1.61 -10.25 -11.55
CA THR A 340 -2.62 -10.01 -10.52
C THR A 340 -3.98 -10.50 -10.97
N GLY A 341 -4.72 -11.14 -10.07
CA GLY A 341 -6.10 -11.53 -10.29
C GLY A 341 -7.09 -10.40 -9.99
N ALA A 342 -6.65 -9.26 -9.43
CA ALA A 342 -7.54 -8.24 -8.89
C ALA A 342 -8.50 -7.65 -9.93
N ALA A 343 -7.99 -7.30 -11.12
CA ALA A 343 -8.83 -6.80 -12.21
C ALA A 343 -9.91 -7.79 -12.63
N LYS A 344 -9.58 -9.09 -12.66
CA LYS A 344 -10.55 -10.16 -12.93
C LYS A 344 -11.52 -10.37 -11.78
N ALA A 345 -11.07 -10.18 -10.53
CA ALA A 345 -11.88 -10.32 -9.33
C ALA A 345 -12.92 -9.19 -9.20
N VAL A 346 -12.70 -8.01 -9.80
CA VAL A 346 -13.74 -6.97 -9.90
C VAL A 346 -15.00 -7.50 -10.56
N ALA A 347 -14.89 -8.39 -11.55
CA ALA A 347 -16.06 -9.00 -12.19
C ALA A 347 -16.89 -9.90 -11.25
N LEU A 348 -16.32 -10.37 -10.14
CA LEU A 348 -17.05 -11.16 -9.14
C LEU A 348 -18.01 -10.29 -8.31
N VAL A 349 -17.70 -9.00 -8.18
CA VAL A 349 -18.51 -8.03 -7.41
C VAL A 349 -19.27 -7.04 -8.31
N LEU A 350 -18.83 -6.87 -9.56
CA LEU A 350 -19.47 -6.07 -10.60
C LEU A 350 -19.60 -6.93 -11.88
N PRO A 351 -20.65 -7.77 -11.99
CA PRO A 351 -20.81 -8.69 -13.12
C PRO A 351 -20.84 -8.01 -14.50
N SER A 352 -21.27 -6.74 -14.58
CA SER A 352 -21.25 -5.92 -15.80
C SER A 352 -19.84 -5.72 -16.37
N LEU A 353 -18.79 -5.95 -15.57
CA LEU A 353 -17.38 -5.82 -15.94
C LEU A 353 -16.70 -7.16 -16.27
N LYS A 354 -17.47 -8.26 -16.33
CA LYS A 354 -16.94 -9.58 -16.68
C LYS A 354 -16.27 -9.58 -18.06
N GLY A 355 -14.99 -9.94 -18.09
CA GLY A 355 -14.18 -9.98 -19.31
C GLY A 355 -13.70 -8.61 -19.81
N LYS A 356 -14.05 -7.51 -19.13
CA LYS A 356 -13.72 -6.15 -19.57
C LYS A 356 -12.39 -5.64 -18.98
N LEU A 357 -11.97 -6.14 -17.82
CA LEU A 357 -10.79 -5.67 -17.11
C LEU A 357 -9.71 -6.75 -16.99
N ASN A 358 -8.46 -6.34 -17.17
CA ASN A 358 -7.28 -7.15 -16.90
C ASN A 358 -6.15 -6.26 -16.34
N GLY A 359 -5.03 -6.83 -15.89
CA GLY A 359 -3.95 -6.02 -15.36
C GLY A 359 -2.74 -6.78 -14.86
N ILE A 360 -1.74 -6.00 -14.43
CA ILE A 360 -0.51 -6.49 -13.82
C ILE A 360 -0.24 -5.78 -12.48
N ALA A 361 0.73 -6.29 -11.73
CA ALA A 361 1.23 -5.62 -10.55
C ALA A 361 2.75 -5.42 -10.67
N LEU A 362 3.23 -4.30 -10.13
CA LEU A 362 4.63 -4.00 -9.92
C LEU A 362 4.86 -3.93 -8.42
N ARG A 363 5.57 -4.90 -7.84
CA ARG A 363 5.95 -4.81 -6.41
C ARG A 363 7.12 -3.84 -6.28
N VAL A 364 7.05 -2.91 -5.34
CA VAL A 364 8.09 -1.88 -5.16
C VAL A 364 8.63 -1.85 -3.73
N PRO A 365 9.83 -1.25 -3.50
CA PRO A 365 10.48 -1.13 -2.19
C PRO A 365 9.79 -0.19 -1.18
N THR A 366 8.47 -0.24 -1.07
CA THR A 366 7.71 0.45 -0.02
C THR A 366 7.09 -0.60 0.90
N PRO A 367 7.14 -0.41 2.23
CA PRO A 367 6.64 -1.40 3.20
C PRO A 367 5.11 -1.45 3.28
N ASN A 368 4.44 -0.37 2.91
CA ASN A 368 2.99 -0.24 2.92
C ASN A 368 2.53 0.91 2.00
N VAL A 369 1.23 0.93 1.74
CA VAL A 369 0.52 1.80 0.80
C VAL A 369 0.87 1.51 -0.65
N SER A 370 -0.19 1.22 -1.39
CA SER A 370 -0.15 0.87 -2.80
C SER A 370 -1.02 1.83 -3.61
N ILE A 371 -0.83 1.81 -4.92
CA ILE A 371 -1.56 2.66 -5.85
C ILE A 371 -2.06 1.84 -7.04
N VAL A 372 -3.25 2.15 -7.54
CA VAL A 372 -3.81 1.63 -8.79
C VAL A 372 -3.79 2.73 -9.83
N ASP A 373 -3.30 2.37 -11.00
CA ASP A 373 -3.45 3.10 -12.25
C ASP A 373 -4.46 2.32 -13.11
N LEU A 374 -5.66 2.88 -13.29
CA LEU A 374 -6.74 2.29 -14.07
C LEU A 374 -6.95 3.09 -15.35
N VAL A 375 -6.81 2.44 -16.50
CA VAL A 375 -7.11 3.02 -17.82
C VAL A 375 -8.28 2.25 -18.43
N VAL A 376 -9.37 2.95 -18.71
CA VAL A 376 -10.60 2.36 -19.28
C VAL A 376 -11.06 3.14 -20.49
N ARG A 377 -11.63 2.42 -21.44
CA ARG A 377 -12.47 3.00 -22.49
C ARG A 377 -13.91 3.04 -22.00
N VAL A 378 -14.55 4.19 -22.14
CA VAL A 378 -15.95 4.43 -21.76
C VAL A 378 -16.83 4.62 -22.99
N ALA A 379 -18.10 4.26 -22.89
CA ALA A 379 -19.07 4.39 -23.99
C ALA A 379 -19.56 5.83 -24.15
N ASN A 380 -19.77 6.53 -23.02
CA ASN A 380 -20.23 7.90 -23.00
C ASN A 380 -19.03 8.84 -22.94
N LYS A 381 -18.91 9.72 -23.93
CA LYS A 381 -17.87 10.76 -23.97
C LYS A 381 -17.91 11.60 -22.71
N THR A 382 -16.74 11.94 -22.18
CA THR A 382 -16.59 12.62 -20.89
C THR A 382 -15.40 13.58 -20.88
N SER A 383 -15.24 14.32 -19.79
CA SER A 383 -14.11 15.20 -19.52
C SER A 383 -13.48 14.85 -18.17
N LYS A 384 -12.28 15.39 -17.90
CA LYS A 384 -11.61 15.23 -16.60
C LYS A 384 -12.51 15.71 -15.46
N GLU A 385 -13.15 16.86 -15.64
CA GLU A 385 -14.01 17.51 -14.66
C GLU A 385 -15.24 16.65 -14.35
N ALA A 386 -15.87 16.08 -15.39
CA ALA A 386 -17.02 15.20 -15.22
C ALA A 386 -16.66 13.90 -14.48
N VAL A 387 -15.52 13.28 -14.82
CA VAL A 387 -15.02 12.08 -14.13
C VAL A 387 -14.74 12.38 -12.65
N ASN A 388 -14.01 13.47 -12.38
CA ASN A 388 -13.69 13.89 -11.02
C ASN A 388 -14.94 14.23 -10.21
N ALA A 389 -15.90 14.93 -10.80
CA ALA A 389 -17.16 15.27 -10.16
C ALA A 389 -17.96 14.01 -9.79
N ALA A 390 -18.04 13.01 -10.66
CA ALA A 390 -18.73 11.75 -10.39
C ALA A 390 -18.05 10.98 -9.24
N LEU A 391 -16.72 10.88 -9.25
CA LEU A 391 -15.97 10.19 -8.19
C LEU A 391 -16.07 10.91 -6.85
N LYS A 392 -16.00 12.25 -6.86
CA LYS A 392 -16.18 13.07 -5.66
C LYS A 392 -17.60 12.94 -5.10
N ALA A 393 -18.63 13.01 -5.95
CA ALA A 393 -20.01 12.83 -5.52
C ALA A 393 -20.26 11.44 -4.91
N ALA A 394 -19.66 10.39 -5.48
CA ALA A 394 -19.74 9.06 -4.92
C ALA A 394 -19.04 8.95 -3.56
N ALA A 395 -17.85 9.54 -3.42
CA ALA A 395 -17.08 9.59 -2.17
C ALA A 395 -17.82 10.37 -1.07
N ASP A 396 -18.48 11.48 -1.41
CA ASP A 396 -19.26 12.30 -0.46
C ASP A 396 -20.65 11.71 -0.16
N GLY A 397 -21.13 10.77 -0.98
CA GLY A 397 -22.46 10.15 -0.89
C GLY A 397 -22.43 8.64 -0.62
N PRO A 398 -22.84 7.78 -1.58
CA PRO A 398 -23.07 6.35 -1.34
C PRO A 398 -21.82 5.58 -0.90
N LEU A 399 -20.63 6.01 -1.33
CA LEU A 399 -19.36 5.39 -0.97
C LEU A 399 -18.63 6.12 0.17
N LYS A 400 -19.29 7.02 0.90
CA LYS A 400 -18.70 7.67 2.07
C LYS A 400 -18.17 6.65 3.08
N GLY A 401 -16.91 6.86 3.51
CA GLY A 401 -16.17 5.95 4.38
C GLY A 401 -15.52 4.75 3.68
N ILE A 402 -15.83 4.53 2.39
CA ILE A 402 -15.23 3.49 1.54
C ILE A 402 -14.31 4.11 0.49
N LEU A 403 -14.77 5.18 -0.16
CA LEU A 403 -14.03 5.95 -1.15
C LEU A 403 -13.79 7.36 -0.60
N SER A 404 -12.58 7.88 -0.79
CA SER A 404 -12.22 9.28 -0.58
C SER A 404 -11.70 9.88 -1.88
N TYR A 405 -11.62 11.21 -1.90
CA TYR A 405 -11.16 12.00 -3.03
C TYR A 405 -10.25 13.11 -2.52
N THR A 406 -9.12 13.34 -3.19
CA THR A 406 -8.17 14.42 -2.84
C THR A 406 -7.74 15.23 -4.06
N GLU A 407 -7.51 16.52 -3.83
CA GLU A 407 -6.88 17.46 -4.77
C GLU A 407 -5.44 17.84 -4.32
N LEU A 408 -5.01 17.32 -3.17
CA LEU A 408 -3.69 17.59 -2.63
C LEU A 408 -2.64 16.70 -3.32
N PRO A 409 -1.45 17.25 -3.65
CA PRO A 409 -0.37 16.49 -4.27
C PRO A 409 0.37 15.61 -3.22
N LEU A 410 -0.28 14.54 -2.78
CA LEU A 410 0.21 13.63 -1.73
C LEU A 410 1.01 12.45 -2.31
N VAL A 411 1.75 11.77 -1.44
CA VAL A 411 2.55 10.57 -1.77
C VAL A 411 2.17 9.39 -0.88
N SER A 412 2.76 8.20 -1.13
CA SER A 412 2.36 6.94 -0.47
C SER A 412 2.31 7.02 1.06
N SER A 413 3.29 7.65 1.70
CA SER A 413 3.35 7.75 3.17
C SER A 413 2.14 8.47 3.77
N ASP A 414 1.52 9.37 3.02
CA ASP A 414 0.41 10.21 3.50
C ASP A 414 -0.91 9.44 3.58
N PHE A 415 -0.98 8.28 2.90
CA PHE A 415 -2.16 7.40 2.95
C PHE A 415 -2.01 6.26 3.96
N ARG A 416 -0.91 6.20 4.70
CA ARG A 416 -0.71 5.22 5.76
C ARG A 416 -1.79 5.40 6.83
N GLN A 417 -2.43 4.31 7.23
CA GLN A 417 -3.57 4.30 8.16
C GLN A 417 -4.82 5.05 7.69
N THR A 418 -4.99 5.21 6.37
CA THR A 418 -6.28 5.67 5.83
C THR A 418 -7.35 4.59 5.92
N ASP A 419 -8.52 4.94 6.47
CA ASP A 419 -9.60 3.98 6.75
C ASP A 419 -10.38 3.54 5.50
N GLN A 420 -10.26 4.32 4.43
CA GLN A 420 -10.97 4.13 3.17
C GLN A 420 -10.33 2.98 2.38
N SER A 421 -11.12 2.32 1.55
CA SER A 421 -10.61 1.31 0.64
C SER A 421 -9.73 1.93 -0.45
N ALA A 422 -10.05 3.15 -0.86
CA ALA A 422 -9.29 3.89 -1.86
C ALA A 422 -9.46 5.40 -1.67
N THR A 423 -8.41 6.16 -1.99
CA THR A 423 -8.46 7.61 -2.19
C THR A 423 -8.12 7.94 -3.63
N VAL A 424 -9.07 8.53 -4.37
CA VAL A 424 -8.84 9.00 -5.75
C VAL A 424 -7.96 10.23 -5.74
N ASP A 425 -6.94 10.22 -6.60
CA ASP A 425 -6.04 11.34 -6.86
C ASP A 425 -6.57 12.16 -8.04
N GLY A 426 -7.37 13.19 -7.73
CA GLY A 426 -8.06 14.03 -8.70
C GLY A 426 -7.15 14.71 -9.73
N PRO A 427 -5.99 15.28 -9.32
CA PRO A 427 -5.04 15.89 -10.23
C PRO A 427 -4.50 14.94 -11.30
N LEU A 428 -4.35 13.65 -10.98
CA LEU A 428 -3.84 12.61 -11.87
C LEU A 428 -4.89 12.01 -12.81
N THR A 429 -6.16 12.38 -12.70
CA THR A 429 -7.19 11.98 -13.68
C THR A 429 -6.86 12.56 -15.05
N MET A 430 -6.95 11.72 -16.08
CA MET A 430 -6.75 12.12 -17.48
C MET A 430 -7.89 11.60 -18.34
N VAL A 431 -8.28 12.39 -19.36
CA VAL A 431 -9.18 11.97 -20.41
C VAL A 431 -8.54 12.26 -21.76
N MET A 432 -8.44 11.24 -22.60
CA MET A 432 -7.85 11.31 -23.94
C MET A 432 -8.89 10.86 -24.97
N GLY A 433 -9.03 11.61 -26.07
CA GLY A 433 -10.02 11.28 -27.11
C GLY A 433 -11.48 11.33 -26.65
N GLU A 434 -11.76 11.93 -25.49
CA GLU A 434 -13.07 12.00 -24.81
C GLU A 434 -13.62 10.64 -24.33
N ASP A 435 -13.03 9.51 -24.72
CA ASP A 435 -13.52 8.16 -24.41
C ASP A 435 -12.48 7.26 -23.71
N MET A 436 -11.23 7.70 -23.57
CA MET A 436 -10.19 7.00 -22.81
C MET A 436 -9.91 7.72 -21.49
N VAL A 437 -10.31 7.10 -20.38
CA VAL A 437 -10.22 7.67 -19.03
C VAL A 437 -9.13 6.95 -18.24
N LYS A 438 -8.23 7.72 -17.63
CA LYS A 438 -7.26 7.24 -16.63
C LYS A 438 -7.64 7.81 -15.26
N VAL A 439 -7.77 6.94 -14.27
CA VAL A 439 -7.95 7.30 -12.87
C VAL A 439 -6.86 6.65 -12.04
N VAL A 440 -6.30 7.42 -11.11
CA VAL A 440 -5.30 6.95 -10.16
C VAL A 440 -5.90 6.97 -8.76
N MET A 441 -5.68 5.91 -7.99
CA MET A 441 -6.13 5.86 -6.60
C MET A 441 -5.16 5.13 -5.68
N TRP A 442 -4.96 5.72 -4.51
CA TRP A 442 -4.14 5.21 -3.42
C TRP A 442 -4.96 4.32 -2.49
N TYR A 443 -4.30 3.35 -1.86
CA TYR A 443 -4.92 2.53 -0.82
C TYR A 443 -3.86 2.00 0.15
N ASP A 444 -4.14 2.12 1.45
CA ASP A 444 -3.39 1.35 2.44
C ASP A 444 -3.79 -0.12 2.33
N ASN A 445 -2.92 -0.91 1.69
CA ASN A 445 -3.17 -2.32 1.41
C ASN A 445 -3.26 -3.20 2.66
N GLU A 446 -2.90 -2.67 3.83
CA GLU A 446 -3.06 -3.35 5.11
C GLU A 446 -4.19 -2.76 5.95
N TRP A 447 -4.19 -1.44 6.20
CA TRP A 447 -5.13 -0.79 7.11
C TRP A 447 -6.53 -0.63 6.51
N GLY A 448 -6.66 0.00 5.35
CA GLY A 448 -7.93 0.16 4.65
C GLY A 448 -8.59 -1.20 4.34
N TYR A 449 -7.77 -2.19 3.95
CA TYR A 449 -8.24 -3.56 3.78
C TYR A 449 -8.73 -4.20 5.09
N SER A 450 -8.01 -4.01 6.20
CA SER A 450 -8.41 -4.54 7.51
C SER A 450 -9.69 -3.89 8.02
N GLN A 451 -9.90 -2.61 7.75
CA GLN A 451 -11.18 -1.93 8.00
C GLN A 451 -12.31 -2.61 7.23
N ARG A 452 -12.10 -2.97 5.96
CA ARG A 452 -13.09 -3.73 5.17
C ARG A 452 -13.34 -5.14 5.68
N VAL A 453 -12.33 -5.80 6.24
CA VAL A 453 -12.53 -7.10 6.90
C VAL A 453 -13.43 -6.95 8.13
N VAL A 454 -13.21 -5.92 8.96
CA VAL A 454 -14.09 -5.61 10.11
C VAL A 454 -15.50 -5.29 9.63
N ASP A 455 -15.64 -4.47 8.59
CA ASP A 455 -16.93 -4.08 8.03
C ASP A 455 -17.70 -5.27 7.46
N LEU A 456 -17.07 -6.14 6.66
CA LEU A 456 -17.71 -7.35 6.13
C LEU A 456 -18.07 -8.34 7.24
N THR A 457 -17.20 -8.49 8.24
CA THR A 457 -17.50 -9.32 9.42
C THR A 457 -18.69 -8.76 10.19
N ALA A 458 -18.84 -7.44 10.27
CA ALA A 458 -20.00 -6.78 10.85
C ALA A 458 -21.28 -7.06 10.03
N VAL A 459 -21.22 -7.03 8.70
CA VAL A 459 -22.35 -7.42 7.83
C VAL A 459 -22.80 -8.85 8.13
N VAL A 460 -21.85 -9.79 8.22
CA VAL A 460 -22.12 -11.20 8.55
C VAL A 460 -22.70 -11.33 9.96
N ALA A 461 -22.08 -10.70 10.96
CA ALA A 461 -22.51 -10.75 12.35
C ALA A 461 -23.92 -10.16 12.57
N ALA A 462 -24.29 -9.11 11.83
CA ALA A 462 -25.61 -8.51 11.92
C ALA A 462 -26.75 -9.44 11.47
N LYS A 463 -26.44 -10.53 10.75
CA LYS A 463 -27.41 -11.52 10.24
C LYS A 463 -27.42 -12.82 11.05
N LEU A 464 -26.72 -12.88 12.20
CA LEU A 464 -26.63 -14.04 13.08
C LEU A 464 -27.48 -13.94 14.36
#